data_AF-A0A4R9A5I0-F1
#
_entry.id   AF-A0A4R9A5I0-F1
#
_cell.length_a   1.000
_cell.length_b   1.000
_cell.length_c   1.000
_cell.angle_alpha   90.00
_cell.angle_beta   90.00
_cell.angle_gamma   90.00
#
_symmetry.space_group_name_H-M   'P 1'
#
loop_
_entity.id
_entity.type
_entity.pdbx_description
1 polymer ?
#
loop_
_entity_poly.entity_id
_entity_poly.type
_entity_poly.pdbx_seq_one_letter_code
_entity_poly.pdbx_strand_id
1 'polypeptide(L)'
;MQQNGHARRRSLSADQISLAVELLVLSERLMPGRSEEVRPMTRRELAAAVVLCIPLTEVSMKMRSGTPSEAVDDGESHAVWAGVVPVVTGSRAPSASLLTADGTGVPASVRRR
;
A
#
# COMPACT_ATOMS: atom_id res chain seq x y z
N MET A 1 -26.79 4.93 -13.74
CA MET A 1 -26.02 5.13 -14.98
C MET A 1 -24.67 4.47 -14.78
N GLN A 2 -24.48 3.26 -15.33
CA GLN A 2 -23.21 2.53 -15.27
C GLN A 2 -22.64 2.51 -16.69
N GLN A 3 -21.45 3.08 -16.88
CA GLN A 3 -20.66 2.95 -18.11
C GLN A 3 -19.42 2.11 -17.77
N ASN A 4 -19.12 1.15 -18.63
CA ASN A 4 -18.06 0.16 -18.47
C ASN A 4 -16.76 0.67 -19.11
N GLY A 5 -15.68 0.72 -18.33
CA GLY A 5 -14.38 1.19 -18.76
C GLY A 5 -13.43 0.08 -19.23
N HIS A 6 -12.86 0.24 -20.42
CA HIS A 6 -11.85 -0.65 -21.00
C HIS A 6 -10.43 -0.16 -20.68
N ALA A 7 -9.65 -0.92 -19.92
CA ALA A 7 -8.22 -0.65 -19.69
C ALA A 7 -7.36 -1.20 -20.86
N ARG A 8 -6.46 -0.39 -21.41
CA ARG A 8 -5.39 -0.86 -22.33
C ARG A 8 -4.09 -1.10 -21.56
N ARG A 9 -3.52 -2.30 -21.73
CA ARG A 9 -2.22 -2.70 -21.16
C ARG A 9 -1.08 -1.97 -21.87
N ARG A 10 -0.17 -1.35 -21.11
CA ARG A 10 1.14 -0.93 -21.60
C ARG A 10 2.20 -1.87 -21.02
N SER A 11 2.98 -2.52 -21.88
CA SER A 11 4.19 -3.22 -21.44
C SER A 11 5.30 -2.17 -21.25
N LEU A 12 6.02 -2.26 -20.14
CA LEU A 12 7.25 -1.49 -19.93
C LEU A 12 8.43 -2.20 -20.59
N SER A 13 9.49 -1.45 -20.88
CA SER A 13 10.67 -1.94 -21.60
C SER A 13 11.30 -3.11 -20.84
N ALA A 14 11.55 -4.21 -21.54
CA ALA A 14 12.09 -5.44 -20.98
C ALA A 14 13.62 -5.41 -20.76
N ASP A 15 14.22 -4.22 -20.61
CA ASP A 15 15.64 -4.10 -20.28
C ASP A 15 15.85 -3.99 -18.76
N GLN A 16 17.00 -4.50 -18.32
CA GLN A 16 17.29 -4.63 -16.89
C GLN A 16 17.45 -3.27 -16.19
N ILE A 17 17.80 -2.21 -16.92
CA ILE A 17 17.99 -0.87 -16.36
C ILE A 17 16.62 -0.28 -16.01
N SER A 18 15.68 -0.36 -16.95
CA SER A 18 14.30 0.09 -16.79
C SER A 18 13.62 -0.65 -15.64
N LEU A 19 13.76 -1.97 -15.60
CA LEU A 19 13.20 -2.81 -14.52
C LEU A 19 13.77 -2.46 -13.15
N ALA A 20 15.09 -2.23 -13.06
CA ALA A 20 15.73 -1.84 -11.81
C ALA A 20 15.20 -0.48 -11.30
N VAL A 21 15.01 0.49 -12.20
CA VAL A 21 14.43 1.80 -11.86
C VAL A 21 12.98 1.66 -11.37
N GLU A 22 12.16 0.86 -12.04
CA GLU A 22 10.76 0.66 -11.66
C GLU A 22 10.61 -0.02 -10.30
N LEU A 23 11.41 -1.05 -10.05
CA LEU A 23 11.45 -1.73 -8.75
C LEU A 23 11.96 -0.80 -7.64
N LEU A 24 12.94 0.06 -7.95
CA LEU A 24 13.41 1.08 -7.00
C LEU A 24 12.29 2.07 -6.65
N VAL A 25 11.57 2.58 -7.64
CA VAL A 25 10.42 3.48 -7.42
C VAL A 25 9.35 2.80 -6.55
N LEU A 26 9.04 1.53 -6.82
CA LEU A 26 8.10 0.77 -6.00
C LEU A 26 8.61 0.59 -4.57
N SER A 27 9.89 0.22 -4.41
CA SER A 27 10.51 0.02 -3.09
C SER A 27 10.48 1.30 -2.25
N GLU A 28 10.83 2.43 -2.83
CA GLU A 28 10.80 3.73 -2.16
C GLU A 28 9.39 4.19 -1.78
N ARG A 29 8.35 3.81 -2.55
CA ARG A 29 6.96 4.05 -2.14
C ARG A 29 6.50 3.16 -0.99
N LEU A 30 7.02 1.94 -0.89
CA LEU A 30 6.62 0.98 0.15
C LEU A 30 7.35 1.20 1.48
N MET A 31 8.64 1.52 1.41
CA MET A 31 9.50 1.72 2.57
C MET A 31 10.64 2.72 2.25
N PRO A 32 10.38 4.02 2.40
CA PRO A 32 11.33 5.07 2.01
C PRO A 32 12.71 4.94 2.65
N GLY A 33 13.75 5.11 1.83
CA GLY A 33 15.16 5.01 2.21
C GLY A 33 15.66 3.58 2.40
N ARG A 34 14.84 2.56 2.15
CA ARG A 34 15.29 1.16 2.31
C ARG A 34 16.35 0.78 1.30
N SER A 35 16.26 1.29 0.07
CA SER A 35 17.19 0.92 -1.00
C SER A 35 18.65 1.25 -0.68
N GLU A 36 18.88 2.28 0.14
CA GLU A 36 20.21 2.70 0.62
C GLU A 36 20.75 1.81 1.76
N GLU A 37 19.88 1.08 2.45
CA GLU A 37 20.24 0.23 3.61
C GLU A 37 20.45 -1.24 3.22
N VAL A 38 20.14 -1.62 1.99
CA VAL A 38 20.27 -3.00 1.48
C VAL A 38 21.19 -3.04 0.28
N ARG A 39 21.69 -4.24 -0.04
CA ARG A 39 22.51 -4.40 -1.25
C ARG A 39 21.71 -4.07 -2.52
N PRO A 40 22.38 -3.61 -3.58
CA PRO A 40 21.75 -3.50 -4.90
C PRO A 40 21.18 -4.83 -5.40
N MET A 41 20.16 -4.74 -6.26
CA MET A 41 19.58 -5.89 -6.93
C MET A 41 20.61 -6.54 -7.86
N THR A 42 20.68 -7.86 -7.84
CA THR A 42 21.53 -8.64 -8.73
C THR A 42 20.87 -8.82 -10.10
N ARG A 43 21.69 -9.12 -11.12
CA ARG A 43 21.18 -9.46 -12.46
C ARG A 43 20.21 -10.64 -12.46
N ARG A 44 20.45 -11.62 -11.58
CA ARG A 44 19.58 -12.81 -11.45
C ARG A 44 18.22 -12.44 -10.89
N GLU A 45 18.18 -11.55 -9.89
CA GLU A 45 16.91 -11.07 -9.31
C GLU A 45 16.12 -10.25 -10.32
N LEU A 46 16.77 -9.34 -11.04
CA LEU A 46 16.12 -8.58 -12.10
C LEU A 46 15.57 -9.49 -13.20
N ALA A 47 16.35 -10.49 -13.65
CA ALA A 47 15.89 -11.43 -14.67
C ALA A 47 14.70 -12.31 -14.23
N ALA A 48 14.48 -12.46 -12.92
CA ALA A 48 13.37 -13.23 -12.36
C ALA A 48 12.14 -12.35 -12.01
N ALA A 49 12.23 -11.04 -12.20
CA ALA A 49 11.18 -10.09 -11.84
C ALA A 49 10.42 -9.60 -13.08
N VAL A 50 9.12 -9.35 -12.90
CA VAL A 50 8.27 -8.67 -13.88
C VAL A 50 7.51 -7.57 -13.15
N VAL A 51 7.59 -6.34 -13.67
CA VAL A 51 6.77 -5.22 -13.18
C VAL A 51 5.59 -5.03 -14.11
N LEU A 52 4.39 -4.94 -13.52
CA LEU A 52 3.17 -4.61 -14.21
C LEU A 52 2.73 -3.20 -13.82
N CYS A 53 2.57 -2.32 -14.80
CA CYS A 53 2.00 -1.00 -14.60
C CYS A 53 0.62 -0.92 -15.26
N ILE A 54 -0.38 -0.71 -14.42
CA ILE A 54 -1.77 -0.55 -14.85
C ILE A 54 -2.11 0.94 -14.75
N PRO A 55 -2.35 1.62 -15.87
CA PRO A 55 -2.76 3.02 -15.84
C PRO A 55 -4.20 3.09 -15.30
N LEU A 56 -4.42 3.99 -14.34
CA LEU A 56 -5.74 4.29 -13.79
C LEU A 56 -6.44 5.33 -14.67
N THR A 57 -6.72 4.99 -15.94
CA THR A 57 -7.35 5.91 -16.91
C THR A 57 -8.83 6.15 -16.63
N GLU A 58 -9.49 5.17 -16.01
CA GLU A 58 -10.88 5.26 -15.60
C GLU A 58 -11.01 4.67 -14.20
N VAL A 59 -11.53 5.46 -13.27
CA VAL A 59 -11.69 5.11 -11.86
C VAL A 59 -12.98 5.72 -11.36
N SER A 60 -13.77 4.94 -10.61
CA SER A 60 -14.85 5.46 -9.77
C SER A 60 -14.55 5.14 -8.31
N MET A 61 -14.84 6.08 -7.42
CA MET A 61 -14.65 5.93 -5.98
C MET A 61 -15.89 6.40 -5.24
N LYS A 62 -16.26 5.69 -4.17
CA LYS A 62 -17.35 6.09 -3.27
C LYS A 62 -16.83 6.14 -1.85
N MET A 63 -17.13 7.22 -1.15
CA MET A 63 -16.79 7.41 0.26
C MET A 63 -18.08 7.58 1.06
N ARG A 64 -18.13 6.97 2.24
CA ARG A 64 -19.10 7.29 3.28
C ARG A 64 -18.31 7.55 4.56
N SER A 65 -18.61 8.65 5.21
CA SER A 65 -18.07 9.03 6.51
C SER A 65 -19.17 9.73 7.31
N GLY A 66 -18.94 9.93 8.61
CA GLY A 66 -19.93 10.52 9.51
C GLY A 66 -20.74 9.49 10.29
N THR A 67 -21.65 10.00 11.11
CA THR A 67 -22.52 9.23 12.03
C THR A 67 -23.64 8.51 11.27
N PRO A 68 -24.37 7.61 11.94
CA PRO A 68 -25.68 7.17 11.47
C PRO A 68 -26.57 8.35 11.08
N SER A 69 -27.45 8.14 10.10
CA SER A 69 -28.47 9.12 9.73
C SER A 69 -29.70 8.87 10.61
N GLU A 70 -29.91 9.72 11.60
CA GLU A 70 -31.00 9.64 12.58
C GLU A 70 -31.82 10.94 12.54
N ALA A 71 -33.12 10.87 12.84
CA ALA A 71 -33.99 12.03 12.94
C ALA A 71 -34.85 11.96 14.21
N VAL A 72 -35.07 13.10 14.86
CA VAL A 72 -35.76 13.14 16.16
C VAL A 72 -37.23 12.68 16.07
N ASP A 73 -37.87 12.84 14.90
CA ASP A 73 -39.29 12.56 14.67
C ASP A 73 -39.52 11.41 13.68
N ASP A 74 -38.56 10.48 13.51
CA ASP A 74 -38.71 9.31 12.63
C ASP A 74 -39.53 8.16 13.25
N GLY A 75 -39.89 8.28 14.53
CA GLY A 75 -40.65 7.28 15.27
C GLY A 75 -39.81 6.09 15.75
N GLU A 76 -38.48 6.13 15.59
CA GLU A 76 -37.58 5.10 16.11
C GLU A 76 -37.30 5.30 17.61
N SER A 77 -36.99 4.20 18.29
CA SER A 77 -36.62 4.25 19.71
C SER A 77 -35.13 4.55 19.85
N HIS A 78 -34.79 5.72 20.38
CA HIS A 78 -33.39 6.11 20.64
C HIS A 78 -32.84 5.51 21.95
N ALA A 79 -33.46 4.44 22.47
CA ALA A 79 -33.02 3.74 23.67
C ALA A 79 -31.95 2.65 23.39
N VAL A 80 -31.67 2.36 22.11
CA VAL A 80 -30.63 1.42 21.67
C VAL A 80 -29.38 2.17 21.20
N TRP A 81 -28.21 1.54 21.32
CA TRP A 81 -26.95 2.18 20.93
C TRP A 81 -26.86 2.35 19.40
N ALA A 82 -26.51 3.57 18.97
CA ALA A 82 -26.14 3.90 17.61
C ALA A 82 -24.82 4.70 17.62
N GLY A 83 -23.93 4.42 16.68
CA GLY A 83 -22.63 5.09 16.62
C GLY A 83 -21.69 4.52 15.56
N VAL A 84 -20.43 4.95 15.63
CA VAL A 84 -19.35 4.51 14.74
C VAL A 84 -18.32 3.76 15.56
N VAL A 85 -17.94 2.56 15.09
CA VAL A 85 -16.74 1.84 15.59
C VAL A 85 -15.62 2.07 14.58
N PRO A 86 -14.60 2.89 14.89
CA PRO A 86 -13.50 3.14 13.97
C PRO A 86 -12.66 1.88 13.78
N VAL A 87 -12.39 1.53 12.51
CA VAL A 87 -11.43 0.49 12.15
C VAL A 87 -10.18 1.19 11.62
N VAL A 88 -9.05 0.96 12.28
CA VAL A 88 -7.75 1.53 11.90
C VAL A 88 -6.80 0.42 11.46
N THR A 89 -5.99 0.71 10.44
CA THR A 89 -4.91 -0.17 9.99
C THR A 89 -3.58 0.46 10.36
N GLY A 90 -2.62 -0.37 10.81
CA GLY A 90 -1.31 0.11 11.23
C GLY A 90 -0.32 -1.04 11.38
N SER A 91 0.97 -0.71 11.36
CA SER A 91 2.03 -1.67 11.62
C SER A 91 2.20 -1.88 13.13
N ARG A 92 2.60 -3.10 13.53
CA ARG A 92 3.05 -3.37 14.90
C ARG A 92 4.55 -3.11 15.01
N ALA A 93 5.07 -3.12 16.25
CA ALA A 93 6.51 -3.05 16.49
C ALA A 93 7.27 -4.12 15.66
N PRO A 94 8.41 -3.76 15.05
CA PRO A 94 9.18 -4.69 14.25
C PRO A 94 9.74 -5.82 15.12
N SER A 95 9.71 -7.04 14.60
CA SER A 95 10.39 -8.19 15.20
C SER A 95 11.59 -8.56 14.34
N ALA A 96 12.76 -8.70 14.96
CA ALA A 96 13.95 -9.17 14.27
C ALA A 96 13.82 -10.65 13.90
N SER A 97 14.55 -11.06 12.86
CA SER A 97 14.73 -12.48 12.53
C SER A 97 15.62 -13.14 13.58
N LEU A 98 15.43 -14.43 13.83
CA LEU A 98 16.32 -15.22 14.70
C LEU A 98 17.77 -15.28 14.18
N LEU A 99 17.98 -14.97 12.90
CA LEU A 99 19.30 -14.91 12.27
C LEU A 99 19.90 -13.51 12.27
N THR A 100 19.18 -12.50 12.74
CA THR A 100 19.72 -11.15 12.89
C THR A 100 20.66 -11.15 14.10
N ALA A 101 21.90 -10.71 13.90
CA ALA A 101 22.89 -10.69 14.97
C ALA A 101 22.43 -9.81 16.14
N ASP A 102 22.74 -10.25 17.36
CA ASP A 102 22.40 -9.53 18.58
C ASP A 102 22.95 -8.10 18.57
N GLY A 103 22.14 -7.15 19.06
CA GLY A 103 22.49 -5.73 19.07
C GLY A 103 22.36 -5.01 17.72
N THR A 104 21.96 -5.70 16.64
CA THR A 104 21.64 -5.03 15.37
C THR A 104 20.44 -4.11 15.55
N GLY A 105 20.66 -2.81 15.41
CA GLY A 105 19.60 -1.80 15.51
C GLY A 105 18.58 -1.92 14.38
N VAL A 106 17.32 -1.60 14.67
CA VAL A 106 16.27 -1.48 13.65
C VAL A 106 16.63 -0.35 12.69
N PRO A 107 16.72 -0.57 11.36
CA PRO A 107 17.11 0.46 10.40
C PRO A 107 16.15 1.65 10.36
N ALA A 108 16.63 2.79 9.86
CA ALA A 108 15.85 4.03 9.89
C ALA A 108 14.60 3.95 8.99
N SER A 109 14.69 3.28 7.83
CA SER A 109 13.55 3.01 6.96
C SER A 109 12.42 2.23 7.64
N VAL A 110 12.75 1.38 8.61
CA VAL A 110 11.79 0.55 9.36
C VAL A 110 11.18 1.32 10.53
N ARG A 111 11.94 2.23 11.17
CA ARG A 111 11.44 3.07 12.28
C ARG A 111 10.51 4.19 11.84
N ARG A 112 10.65 4.68 10.60
CA ARG A 112 9.92 5.85 10.07
C ARG A 112 8.54 5.52 9.51
N ARG A 113 8.08 4.28 9.63
CA ARG A 113 6.86 3.77 8.99
C ARG A 113 5.62 3.93 9.87
#